data_AF-A0A2A4T3P2-F1
#
_entry.id   AF-A0A2A4T3P2-F1
#
_cell.length_a   1.000
_cell.length_b   1.000
_cell.length_c   1.000
_cell.angle_alpha   90.00
_cell.angle_beta   90.00
_cell.angle_gamma   90.00
#
_symmetry.space_group_name_H-M   'P 1'
#
loop_
_entity.id
_entity.type
_entity.pdbx_description
1 polymer ?
#
loop_
_entity_poly.entity_id
_entity_poly.type
_entity_poly.pdbx_seq_one_letter_code
_entity_poly.pdbx_strand_id
1 'polypeptide(L)'
;MILSKEKEITINPSNFKHYGDLEYKNLKVGERITVPIHHIPKGSKIKIDVQCDICNTPKELSYCDYNNKFKLYNIYTCYKCKSFKIKLTNLKNHGVEFISQVPEINQKIKDSWDEKTEEEIKQISDKTKQTKLENYGDENYVNVEKCKQTKLERHGDENYNNPEKNKETCLEKWGVEFASQSEEFKEKLRRTWENKTREELDEINNKRIESCLNIYGTEYSQQSEDVKDKIKATTLKNHGVESSLSSPEIRAKGEETSIKKYGVKNPMQNSEIIEKCKKNSYKLKDYRLPSGQIIKVQGYENLALDMLFKSYNENDLLIKDKDIENHIGQIWYKDINGGNHRYLPDIYIISENKIIEVKSTWTYQKKKDSIFLKQQSCINMGMKFEFMIFNRKYTLLAEQEVKLLVI
;
A
#
# COMPACT_ATOMS: atom_id res chain seq x y z
N MET A 1 5.69 -48.90 -0.36
CA MET A 1 6.44 -50.16 -0.23
C MET A 1 5.96 -50.96 0.99
N ILE A 2 5.90 -52.30 0.90
CA ILE A 2 5.64 -53.17 2.06
C ILE A 2 6.96 -53.39 2.82
N LEU A 3 6.94 -53.24 4.15
CA LEU A 3 8.10 -53.48 5.02
C LEU A 3 8.04 -54.85 5.69
N SER A 4 6.84 -55.36 5.99
CA SER A 4 6.68 -56.70 6.55
C SER A 4 7.13 -57.77 5.54
N LYS A 5 8.02 -58.67 5.95
CA LYS A 5 8.42 -59.83 5.14
C LYS A 5 7.49 -61.03 5.36
N GLU A 6 7.07 -61.21 6.60
CA GLU A 6 6.24 -62.31 7.08
C GLU A 6 5.26 -61.84 8.16
N LYS A 7 4.15 -62.57 8.35
CA LYS A 7 3.19 -62.35 9.44
C LYS A 7 2.68 -63.68 9.98
N GLU A 8 2.42 -63.70 11.29
CA GLU A 8 1.72 -64.79 11.96
C GLU A 8 0.22 -64.74 11.64
N ILE A 9 -0.34 -65.88 11.27
CA ILE A 9 -1.75 -66.05 10.94
C ILE A 9 -2.32 -67.26 11.68
N THR A 10 -3.58 -67.17 12.10
CA THR A 10 -4.31 -68.33 12.63
C THR A 10 -5.05 -69.03 11.51
N ILE A 11 -4.88 -70.34 11.39
CA ILE A 11 -5.63 -71.17 10.47
C ILE A 11 -7.07 -71.31 10.96
N ASN A 12 -8.02 -70.96 10.10
CA ASN A 12 -9.45 -71.06 10.36
C ASN A 12 -10.13 -71.73 9.15
N PRO A 13 -11.41 -72.15 9.26
CA PRO A 13 -12.09 -72.81 8.16
C PRO A 13 -12.13 -72.00 6.85
N SER A 14 -12.11 -70.67 6.91
CA SER A 14 -12.20 -69.82 5.71
C SER A 14 -10.89 -69.65 4.96
N ASN A 15 -9.74 -69.81 5.63
CA ASN A 15 -8.42 -69.69 5.01
C ASN A 15 -7.66 -71.03 4.86
N PHE A 16 -8.18 -72.12 5.45
CA PHE A 16 -7.59 -73.46 5.40
C PHE A 16 -7.25 -73.92 3.97
N LYS A 17 -8.22 -73.80 3.05
CA LYS A 17 -8.05 -74.20 1.65
C LYS A 17 -6.93 -73.40 0.95
N HIS A 18 -6.91 -72.08 1.13
CA HIS A 18 -5.92 -71.20 0.51
C HIS A 18 -4.48 -71.57 0.88
N TYR A 19 -4.22 -71.84 2.16
CA TYR A 19 -2.87 -72.24 2.59
C TYR A 19 -2.56 -73.72 2.29
N GLY A 20 -3.56 -74.59 2.25
CA GLY A 20 -3.39 -75.97 1.78
C GLY A 20 -2.97 -76.04 0.30
N ASP A 21 -3.56 -75.20 -0.55
CA ASP A 21 -3.23 -75.10 -1.98
C ASP A 21 -1.80 -74.54 -2.21
N LEU A 22 -1.22 -73.85 -1.21
CA LEU A 22 0.15 -73.32 -1.21
C LEU A 22 1.18 -74.31 -0.59
N GLU A 23 0.83 -75.60 -0.52
CA GLU A 23 1.69 -76.70 -0.04
C GLU A 23 2.13 -76.65 1.43
N TYR A 24 1.44 -75.89 2.28
CA TYR A 24 1.68 -75.93 3.72
C TYR A 24 1.15 -77.25 4.32
N LYS A 25 2.06 -78.09 4.85
CA LYS A 25 1.75 -79.44 5.37
C LYS A 25 1.29 -79.42 6.82
N ASN A 26 0.47 -80.40 7.20
CA ASN A 26 0.02 -80.68 8.58
C ASN A 26 -0.78 -79.56 9.28
N LEU A 27 -1.44 -78.67 8.53
CA LEU A 27 -2.23 -77.56 9.09
C LEU A 27 -3.38 -78.07 9.98
N LYS A 28 -3.46 -77.57 11.21
CA LYS A 28 -4.62 -77.78 12.10
C LYS A 28 -5.42 -76.48 12.26
N VAL A 29 -6.74 -76.58 12.27
CA VAL A 29 -7.61 -75.43 12.58
C VAL A 29 -7.31 -74.94 13.99
N GLY A 30 -7.02 -73.64 14.14
CA GLY A 30 -6.59 -73.01 15.39
C GLY A 30 -5.07 -72.88 15.55
N GLU A 31 -4.28 -73.53 14.69
CA GLU A 31 -2.82 -73.40 14.67
C GLU A 31 -2.37 -72.02 14.15
N ARG A 32 -1.26 -71.51 14.68
CA ARG A 32 -0.61 -70.29 14.19
C ARG A 32 0.57 -70.65 13.32
N ILE A 33 0.59 -70.15 12.09
CA ILE A 33 1.70 -70.32 11.16
C ILE A 33 2.26 -68.96 10.77
N THR A 34 3.57 -68.90 10.50
CA THR A 34 4.21 -67.71 9.93
C THR A 34 4.27 -67.86 8.41
N VAL A 35 3.69 -66.92 7.69
CA VAL A 35 3.66 -66.94 6.22
C VAL A 35 4.30 -65.68 5.62
N PRO A 36 5.00 -65.79 4.48
CA PRO A 36 5.43 -64.63 3.70
C PRO A 36 4.23 -63.77 3.27
N ILE A 37 4.39 -62.45 3.20
CA ILE A 37 3.28 -61.53 2.86
C ILE A 37 2.66 -61.83 1.48
N HIS A 38 3.47 -62.26 0.51
CA HIS A 38 2.98 -62.56 -0.85
C HIS A 38 2.10 -63.83 -0.91
N HIS A 39 2.14 -64.69 0.12
CA HIS A 39 1.25 -65.85 0.27
C HIS A 39 -0.08 -65.48 0.93
N ILE A 40 -0.20 -64.30 1.55
CA ILE A 40 -1.46 -63.84 2.13
C ILE A 40 -2.41 -63.43 0.99
N PRO A 41 -3.73 -63.73 1.06
CA PRO A 41 -4.69 -63.21 0.10
C PRO A 41 -4.70 -61.68 0.05
N LYS A 42 -4.67 -61.09 -1.15
CA LYS A 42 -4.63 -59.62 -1.33
C LYS A 42 -5.80 -58.87 -0.66
N GLY A 43 -6.95 -59.52 -0.49
CA GLY A 43 -8.13 -58.98 0.21
C GLY A 43 -8.12 -59.17 1.73
N SER A 44 -7.03 -59.68 2.32
CA SER A 44 -6.94 -59.97 3.75
C SER A 44 -6.93 -58.70 4.61
N LYS A 45 -7.62 -58.76 5.76
CA LYS A 45 -7.64 -57.67 6.76
C LYS A 45 -6.43 -57.70 7.71
N ILE A 46 -5.50 -58.64 7.53
CA ILE A 46 -4.26 -58.73 8.33
C ILE A 46 -3.49 -57.42 8.20
N LYS A 47 -3.03 -56.90 9.34
CA LYS A 47 -2.24 -55.67 9.39
C LYS A 47 -0.78 -55.94 9.00
N ILE A 48 -0.27 -55.08 8.13
CA ILE A 48 1.11 -55.09 7.65
C ILE A 48 1.73 -53.70 7.83
N ASP A 49 3.04 -53.70 8.00
CA ASP A 49 3.86 -52.50 8.06
C ASP A 49 4.22 -52.09 6.64
N VAL A 50 3.89 -50.86 6.27
CA VAL A 50 4.18 -50.30 4.95
C VAL A 50 4.78 -48.91 5.08
N GLN A 51 5.38 -48.44 3.99
CA GLN A 51 6.01 -47.13 3.89
C GLN A 51 5.50 -46.38 2.66
N CYS A 52 5.24 -45.08 2.81
CA CYS A 52 4.89 -44.20 1.69
C CYS A 52 6.01 -44.16 0.66
N ASP A 53 5.68 -44.35 -0.62
CA ASP A 53 6.65 -44.31 -1.73
C ASP A 53 7.12 -42.90 -2.11
N ILE A 54 6.67 -41.86 -1.38
CA ILE A 54 6.97 -40.45 -1.68
C ILE A 54 7.74 -39.80 -0.53
N CYS A 55 7.20 -39.85 0.69
CA CYS A 55 7.80 -39.22 1.85
C CYS A 55 8.39 -40.20 2.86
N ASN A 56 8.44 -41.50 2.52
CA ASN A 56 9.03 -42.54 3.36
C ASN A 56 8.41 -42.68 4.77
N THR A 57 7.23 -42.11 5.01
CA THR A 57 6.55 -42.22 6.31
C THR A 57 6.03 -43.65 6.51
N PRO A 58 6.39 -44.32 7.62
CA PRO A 58 5.90 -45.64 7.95
C PRO A 58 4.44 -45.61 8.43
N LYS A 59 3.68 -46.67 8.18
CA LYS A 59 2.31 -46.83 8.63
C LYS A 59 1.91 -48.31 8.69
N GLU A 60 1.19 -48.68 9.74
CA GLU A 60 0.50 -49.96 9.83
C GLU A 60 -0.91 -49.85 9.19
N LEU A 61 -1.26 -50.75 8.28
CA LEU A 61 -2.62 -50.88 7.74
C LEU A 61 -2.92 -52.28 7.22
N SER A 62 -4.18 -52.57 6.93
CA SER A 62 -4.58 -53.89 6.42
C SER A 62 -4.01 -54.17 5.03
N TYR A 63 -3.69 -55.43 4.73
CA TYR A 63 -3.15 -55.79 3.42
C TYR A 63 -4.13 -55.47 2.28
N CYS A 64 -5.43 -55.66 2.51
CA CYS A 64 -6.51 -55.22 1.62
C CYS A 64 -6.44 -53.71 1.33
N ASP A 65 -6.33 -52.87 2.36
CA ASP A 65 -6.25 -51.41 2.17
C ASP A 65 -5.00 -51.00 1.40
N TYR A 66 -3.87 -51.67 1.62
CA TYR A 66 -2.65 -51.43 0.88
C TYR A 66 -2.86 -51.72 -0.61
N ASN A 67 -3.36 -52.91 -0.93
CA ASN A 67 -3.59 -53.33 -2.31
C ASN A 67 -4.60 -52.43 -3.02
N ASN A 68 -5.71 -52.06 -2.36
CA ASN A 68 -6.70 -51.14 -2.91
C ASN A 68 -6.07 -49.78 -3.23
N LYS A 69 -5.23 -49.26 -2.34
CA LYS A 69 -4.54 -47.98 -2.55
C LYS A 69 -3.43 -48.07 -3.60
N PHE A 70 -2.76 -49.22 -3.72
CA PHE A 70 -1.64 -49.45 -4.64
C PHE A 70 -2.09 -49.65 -6.09
N LYS A 71 -3.22 -50.35 -6.30
CA LYS A 71 -3.69 -50.86 -7.61
C LYS A 71 -3.71 -49.85 -8.77
N LEU A 72 -4.15 -48.62 -8.54
CA LEU A 72 -4.40 -47.68 -9.64
C LEU A 72 -3.12 -47.12 -10.28
N TYR A 73 -2.08 -46.90 -9.48
CA TYR A 73 -0.85 -46.23 -9.90
C TYR A 73 0.41 -47.03 -9.57
N ASN A 74 0.28 -48.25 -9.08
CA ASN A 74 1.37 -49.09 -8.58
C ASN A 74 2.28 -48.37 -7.57
N ILE A 75 1.70 -47.46 -6.78
CA ILE A 75 2.38 -46.73 -5.72
C ILE A 75 1.45 -46.61 -4.51
N TYR A 76 2.01 -46.66 -3.32
CA TYR A 76 1.35 -46.38 -2.07
C TYR A 76 1.76 -45.00 -1.54
N THR A 77 0.76 -44.16 -1.25
CA THR A 77 0.96 -42.83 -0.68
C THR A 77 0.31 -42.74 0.68
N CYS A 78 0.97 -42.08 1.63
CA CYS A 78 0.33 -41.70 2.89
C CYS A 78 -0.72 -40.60 2.65
N TYR A 79 -1.44 -40.23 3.71
CA TYR A 79 -2.46 -39.18 3.65
C TYR A 79 -1.89 -37.82 3.20
N LYS A 80 -0.68 -37.45 3.67
CA LYS A 80 -0.01 -36.19 3.30
C LYS A 80 0.38 -36.15 1.81
N CYS A 81 0.71 -37.31 1.24
CA CYS A 81 1.11 -37.44 -0.17
C CYS A 81 -0.05 -37.83 -1.10
N LYS A 82 -1.31 -37.80 -0.63
CA LYS A 82 -2.49 -38.13 -1.46
C LYS A 82 -2.59 -37.24 -2.70
N SER A 83 -2.13 -35.98 -2.58
CA SER A 83 -2.11 -35.00 -3.66
C SER A 83 -1.28 -35.46 -4.87
N PHE A 84 -0.24 -36.28 -4.66
CA PHE A 84 0.57 -36.81 -5.75
C PHE A 84 -0.26 -37.69 -6.70
N LYS A 85 -1.09 -38.58 -6.15
CA LYS A 85 -2.00 -39.42 -6.96
C LYS A 85 -3.08 -38.60 -7.65
N ILE A 86 -3.55 -37.52 -7.02
CA ILE A 86 -4.51 -36.59 -7.64
C ILE A 86 -3.87 -35.95 -8.88
N LYS A 87 -2.62 -35.47 -8.77
CA LYS A 87 -1.88 -34.94 -9.93
C LYS A 87 -1.75 -35.95 -11.06
N LEU A 88 -1.38 -37.21 -10.76
CA LEU A 88 -1.32 -38.27 -11.76
C LEU A 88 -2.68 -38.51 -12.44
N THR A 89 -3.76 -38.48 -11.66
CA THR A 89 -5.13 -38.63 -12.19
C THR A 89 -5.49 -37.48 -13.12
N ASN A 90 -5.20 -36.25 -12.71
CA ASN A 90 -5.48 -35.05 -13.49
C ASN A 90 -4.66 -35.02 -14.79
N LEU A 91 -3.37 -35.38 -14.72
CA LEU A 91 -2.51 -35.49 -15.90
C LEU A 91 -3.06 -36.53 -16.89
N LYS A 92 -3.48 -37.70 -16.38
CA LYS A 92 -4.04 -38.77 -17.21
C LYS A 92 -5.35 -38.36 -17.91
N ASN A 93 -6.24 -37.66 -17.20
CA ASN A 93 -7.59 -37.38 -17.68
C ASN A 93 -7.70 -36.04 -18.43
N HIS A 94 -6.87 -35.06 -18.08
CA HIS A 94 -6.98 -33.67 -18.54
C HIS A 94 -5.66 -33.07 -19.05
N GLY A 95 -4.55 -33.81 -19.01
CA GLY A 95 -3.25 -33.34 -19.47
C GLY A 95 -2.60 -32.26 -18.58
N VAL A 96 -3.21 -31.92 -17.44
CA VAL A 96 -2.75 -30.86 -16.53
C VAL A 96 -2.61 -31.39 -15.11
N GLU A 97 -1.68 -30.84 -14.31
CA GLU A 97 -1.50 -31.26 -12.91
C GLU A 97 -2.67 -30.83 -12.03
N PHE A 98 -3.23 -29.65 -12.31
CA PHE A 98 -4.27 -29.04 -11.51
C PHE A 98 -5.53 -28.84 -12.33
N ILE A 99 -6.65 -29.29 -11.80
CA ILE A 99 -7.95 -29.20 -12.48
C ILE A 99 -8.36 -27.74 -12.77
N SER A 100 -7.88 -26.80 -11.95
CA SER A 100 -8.05 -25.35 -12.15
C SER A 100 -7.26 -24.79 -13.33
N GLN A 101 -6.49 -25.62 -14.05
CA GLN A 101 -5.85 -25.22 -15.31
C GLN A 101 -6.73 -25.56 -16.52
N VAL A 102 -7.79 -26.36 -16.32
CA VAL A 102 -8.75 -26.71 -17.37
C VAL A 102 -9.70 -25.52 -17.59
N PRO A 103 -9.68 -24.86 -18.76
CA PRO A 103 -10.49 -23.66 -18.99
C PRO A 103 -11.99 -23.89 -18.82
N GLU A 104 -12.50 -25.02 -19.31
CA GLU A 104 -13.92 -25.39 -19.24
C GLU A 104 -14.42 -25.52 -17.78
N ILE A 105 -13.58 -26.02 -16.88
CA ILE A 105 -13.94 -26.19 -15.47
C ILE A 105 -13.92 -24.84 -14.75
N ASN A 106 -12.92 -24.01 -15.03
CA ASN A 106 -12.89 -22.64 -14.51
C ASN A 106 -14.08 -21.83 -14.99
N GLN A 107 -14.49 -21.99 -16.25
CA GLN A 107 -15.64 -21.30 -16.81
C GLN A 107 -16.93 -21.73 -16.11
N LYS A 108 -17.16 -23.04 -15.95
CA LYS A 108 -18.33 -23.55 -15.20
C LYS A 108 -18.40 -23.04 -13.76
N ILE A 109 -17.26 -22.91 -13.09
CA ILE A 109 -17.20 -22.32 -11.75
C ILE A 109 -17.62 -20.85 -11.81
N LYS A 110 -17.10 -20.10 -12.78
CA LYS A 110 -17.44 -18.68 -12.96
C LYS A 110 -18.93 -18.49 -13.23
N ASP A 111 -19.49 -19.25 -14.17
CA ASP A 111 -20.92 -19.19 -14.51
C ASP A 111 -21.78 -19.48 -13.26
N SER A 112 -21.41 -20.49 -12.47
CA SER A 112 -22.10 -20.82 -11.22
C SER A 112 -22.07 -19.72 -10.15
N TRP A 113 -21.11 -18.79 -10.21
CA TRP A 113 -21.06 -17.62 -9.33
C TRP A 113 -21.83 -16.44 -9.92
N ASP A 114 -21.75 -16.25 -11.24
CA ASP A 114 -22.45 -15.19 -11.96
C ASP A 114 -23.99 -15.38 -11.91
N GLU A 115 -24.46 -16.63 -11.76
CA GLU A 115 -25.89 -16.97 -11.60
C GLU A 115 -26.44 -16.72 -10.17
N LYS A 116 -25.59 -16.43 -9.17
CA LYS A 116 -26.05 -16.28 -7.78
C LYS A 116 -26.71 -14.94 -7.52
N THR A 117 -27.80 -14.96 -6.76
CA THR A 117 -28.44 -13.71 -6.31
C THR A 117 -27.64 -13.04 -5.19
N GLU A 118 -27.90 -11.75 -4.96
CA GLU A 118 -27.26 -11.01 -3.87
C GLU A 118 -27.55 -11.64 -2.50
N GLU A 119 -28.76 -12.17 -2.29
CA GLU A 119 -29.14 -12.87 -1.06
C GLU A 119 -28.35 -14.16 -0.87
N GLU A 120 -28.16 -14.96 -1.93
CA GLU A 120 -27.36 -16.18 -1.86
C GLU A 120 -25.90 -15.87 -1.54
N ILE A 121 -25.33 -14.84 -2.17
CA ILE A 121 -23.96 -14.37 -1.90
C ILE A 121 -23.84 -13.94 -0.44
N LYS A 122 -24.83 -13.21 0.08
CA LYS A 122 -24.88 -12.78 1.48
C LYS A 122 -24.94 -13.97 2.44
N GLN A 123 -25.80 -14.96 2.18
CA GLN A 123 -25.90 -16.16 3.00
C GLN A 123 -24.58 -16.97 3.04
N ILE A 124 -23.88 -17.08 1.91
CA ILE A 124 -22.57 -17.73 1.84
C ILE A 124 -21.55 -16.97 2.69
N SER A 125 -21.55 -15.64 2.61
CA SER A 125 -20.70 -14.77 3.43
C SER A 125 -20.98 -14.95 4.92
N ASP A 126 -22.24 -14.89 5.33
CA ASP A 126 -22.66 -15.00 6.74
C ASP A 126 -22.32 -16.37 7.32
N LYS A 127 -22.56 -17.45 6.57
CA LYS A 127 -22.15 -18.80 6.97
C LYS A 127 -20.63 -18.92 7.14
N THR A 128 -19.86 -18.25 6.28
CA THR A 128 -18.40 -18.24 6.37
C THR A 128 -17.93 -17.53 7.64
N LYS A 129 -18.52 -16.37 7.96
CA LYS A 129 -18.27 -15.62 9.19
C LYS A 129 -18.62 -16.42 10.43
N GLN A 130 -19.81 -17.03 10.47
CA GLN A 130 -20.25 -17.88 11.56
C GLN A 130 -19.28 -19.05 11.79
N THR A 131 -18.89 -19.74 10.72
CA THR A 131 -17.93 -20.86 10.81
C THR A 131 -16.60 -20.41 11.40
N LYS A 132 -16.12 -19.21 11.05
CA LYS A 132 -14.88 -18.66 11.62
C LYS A 132 -15.04 -18.30 13.10
N LEU A 133 -16.17 -17.69 13.46
CA LEU A 133 -16.50 -17.36 14.84
C LEU A 133 -16.57 -18.62 15.72
N GLU A 134 -17.24 -19.68 15.26
CA GLU A 134 -17.36 -20.96 15.99
C GLU A 134 -16.02 -21.66 16.20
N ASN A 135 -15.15 -21.66 15.18
CA ASN A 135 -13.88 -22.39 15.24
C ASN A 135 -12.73 -21.58 15.88
N TYR A 136 -12.77 -20.25 15.80
CA TYR A 136 -11.64 -19.39 16.15
C TYR A 136 -12.00 -18.21 17.06
N GLY A 137 -13.28 -18.00 17.38
CA GLY A 137 -13.75 -16.89 18.21
C GLY A 137 -13.76 -15.52 17.50
N ASP A 138 -13.44 -15.47 16.20
CA ASP A 138 -13.40 -14.25 15.40
C ASP A 138 -14.00 -14.51 14.01
N GLU A 139 -15.08 -13.80 13.64
CA GLU A 139 -15.73 -13.93 12.33
C GLU A 139 -14.83 -13.53 11.15
N ASN A 140 -13.80 -12.73 11.41
CA ASN A 140 -12.84 -12.26 10.42
C ASN A 140 -11.49 -12.96 10.54
N TYR A 141 -11.41 -14.06 11.28
CA TYR A 141 -10.16 -14.79 11.52
C TYR A 141 -9.41 -15.10 10.21
N VAL A 142 -8.12 -14.79 10.24
CA VAL A 142 -7.11 -15.15 9.22
C VAL A 142 -5.86 -15.64 9.95
N ASN A 143 -5.30 -16.76 9.51
CA ASN A 143 -4.05 -17.28 10.06
C ASN A 143 -2.84 -16.55 9.46
N VAL A 144 -2.55 -15.35 9.98
CA VAL A 144 -1.50 -14.45 9.48
C VAL A 144 -0.11 -15.08 9.56
N GLU A 145 0.24 -15.73 10.66
CA GLU A 145 1.53 -16.41 10.87
C GLU A 145 1.79 -17.48 9.81
N LYS A 146 0.79 -18.31 9.50
CA LYS A 146 0.93 -19.33 8.46
C LYS A 146 1.07 -18.70 7.07
N CYS A 147 0.38 -17.59 6.80
CA CYS A 147 0.55 -16.85 5.54
C CYS A 147 1.98 -16.30 5.41
N LYS A 148 2.51 -15.67 6.45
CA LYS A 148 3.90 -15.16 6.49
C LYS A 148 4.92 -16.28 6.31
N GLN A 149 4.77 -17.38 7.05
CA GLN A 149 5.65 -18.55 6.93
C GLN A 149 5.63 -19.10 5.50
N THR A 150 4.45 -19.26 4.89
CA THR A 150 4.35 -19.79 3.53
C THR A 150 5.01 -18.86 2.51
N LYS A 151 4.87 -17.53 2.67
CA LYS A 151 5.52 -16.55 1.81
C LYS A 151 7.05 -16.59 1.96
N LEU A 152 7.54 -16.69 3.21
CA LEU A 152 8.96 -16.85 3.50
C LEU A 152 9.54 -18.14 2.91
N GLU A 153 8.87 -19.28 3.09
CA GLU A 153 9.31 -20.58 2.57
C GLU A 153 9.37 -20.62 1.04
N ARG A 154 8.43 -19.96 0.35
CA ARG A 154 8.31 -20.02 -1.11
C ARG A 154 9.07 -18.91 -1.84
N HIS A 155 9.20 -17.75 -1.23
CA HIS A 155 9.68 -16.52 -1.88
C HIS A 155 10.82 -15.84 -1.13
N GLY A 156 11.22 -16.34 0.04
CA GLY A 156 12.29 -15.74 0.86
C GLY A 156 11.90 -14.46 1.59
N ASP A 157 10.65 -14.00 1.46
CA ASP A 157 10.14 -12.78 2.10
C ASP A 157 8.74 -13.03 2.67
N GLU A 158 8.55 -12.82 3.97
CA GLU A 158 7.26 -12.96 4.67
C GLU A 158 6.20 -11.95 4.18
N ASN A 159 6.64 -10.83 3.61
CA ASN A 159 5.80 -9.76 3.09
C ASN A 159 5.70 -9.79 1.56
N TYR A 160 6.21 -10.86 0.92
CA TYR A 160 6.20 -11.00 -0.52
C TYR A 160 4.83 -10.66 -1.12
N ASN A 161 4.87 -9.79 -2.12
CA ASN A 161 3.78 -9.50 -3.04
C ASN A 161 4.30 -9.71 -4.47
N ASN A 162 3.39 -9.89 -5.44
CA ASN A 162 3.76 -10.07 -6.84
C ASN A 162 3.30 -8.85 -7.65
N PRO A 163 4.08 -7.75 -7.65
CA PRO A 163 3.69 -6.50 -8.29
C PRO A 163 3.64 -6.64 -9.80
N GLU A 164 4.55 -7.40 -10.42
CA GLU A 164 4.57 -7.61 -11.87
C GLU A 164 3.36 -8.38 -12.34
N LYS A 165 2.98 -9.46 -11.65
CA LYS A 165 1.74 -10.18 -11.98
C LYS A 165 0.50 -9.29 -11.80
N ASN A 166 0.48 -8.43 -10.78
CA ASN A 166 -0.62 -7.48 -10.59
C ASN A 166 -0.73 -6.51 -11.77
N LYS A 167 0.39 -5.95 -12.23
CA LYS A 167 0.44 -5.08 -13.42
C LYS A 167 -0.04 -5.82 -14.67
N GLU A 168 0.45 -7.04 -14.92
CA GLU A 168 0.01 -7.86 -16.05
C GLU A 168 -1.51 -8.07 -16.04
N THR A 169 -2.08 -8.44 -14.89
CA THR A 169 -3.52 -8.65 -14.77
C THR A 169 -4.31 -7.35 -14.93
N CYS A 170 -3.81 -6.21 -14.42
CA CYS A 170 -4.44 -4.92 -14.63
C CYS A 170 -4.40 -4.50 -16.11
N LEU A 171 -3.29 -4.76 -16.81
CA LEU A 171 -3.13 -4.49 -18.23
C LEU A 171 -4.07 -5.37 -19.07
N GLU A 172 -4.15 -6.67 -18.76
CA GLU A 172 -5.04 -7.62 -19.44
C GLU A 172 -6.51 -7.22 -19.27
N LYS A 173 -6.91 -6.85 -18.06
CA LYS A 173 -8.31 -6.57 -17.73
C LYS A 173 -8.77 -5.16 -18.09
N TRP A 174 -7.91 -4.17 -17.90
CA TRP A 174 -8.28 -2.75 -17.93
C TRP A 174 -7.36 -1.90 -18.83
N GLY A 175 -6.34 -2.47 -19.46
CA GLY A 175 -5.41 -1.74 -20.32
C GLY A 175 -4.50 -0.75 -19.59
N VAL A 176 -4.47 -0.77 -18.26
CA VAL A 176 -3.69 0.15 -17.41
C VAL A 176 -2.87 -0.63 -16.39
N GLU A 177 -1.73 -0.08 -15.97
CA GLU A 177 -0.83 -0.76 -15.03
C GLU A 177 -1.43 -0.89 -13.62
N PHE A 178 -2.34 0.02 -13.26
CA PHE A 178 -2.98 0.04 -11.95
C PHE A 178 -4.48 0.24 -12.08
N ALA A 179 -5.26 -0.56 -11.36
CA ALA A 179 -6.73 -0.45 -11.33
C ALA A 179 -7.24 0.98 -11.10
N SER A 180 -6.56 1.76 -10.24
CA SER A 180 -6.90 3.14 -9.92
C SER A 180 -6.77 4.12 -11.09
N GLN A 181 -6.06 3.75 -12.16
CA GLN A 181 -5.95 4.54 -13.39
C GLN A 181 -7.15 4.33 -14.32
N SER A 182 -7.84 3.19 -14.21
CA SER A 182 -8.99 2.86 -15.04
C SER A 182 -10.17 3.80 -14.77
N GLU A 183 -10.71 4.41 -15.82
CA GLU A 183 -11.90 5.27 -15.70
C GLU A 183 -13.13 4.49 -15.23
N GLU A 184 -13.29 3.23 -15.66
CA GLU A 184 -14.36 2.36 -15.18
C GLU A 184 -14.29 2.16 -13.66
N PHE A 185 -13.09 1.92 -13.13
CA PHE A 185 -12.87 1.74 -11.70
C PHE A 185 -13.13 3.03 -10.92
N LYS A 186 -12.66 4.18 -11.43
CA LYS A 186 -12.91 5.50 -10.82
C LYS A 186 -14.40 5.83 -10.77
N GLU A 187 -15.13 5.56 -11.86
CA GLU A 187 -16.57 5.81 -11.94
C GLU A 187 -17.35 4.92 -10.95
N LYS A 188 -16.98 3.63 -10.84
CA LYS A 188 -17.57 2.73 -9.85
C LYS A 188 -17.33 3.22 -8.42
N LEU A 189 -16.11 3.65 -8.11
CA LEU A 189 -15.78 4.21 -6.82
C LEU A 189 -16.61 5.47 -6.56
N ARG A 190 -16.69 6.40 -7.52
CA ARG A 190 -17.50 7.63 -7.41
C ARG A 190 -18.95 7.31 -7.09
N ARG A 191 -19.59 6.43 -7.86
CA ARG A 191 -20.99 6.01 -7.63
C ARG A 191 -21.25 5.41 -6.25
N THR A 192 -20.26 4.67 -5.73
CA THR A 192 -20.35 4.04 -4.40
C THR A 192 -20.45 5.09 -3.28
N TRP A 193 -19.81 6.23 -3.46
CA TRP A 193 -19.74 7.29 -2.45
C TRP A 193 -20.70 8.46 -2.69
N GLU A 194 -21.00 8.79 -3.94
CA GLU A 194 -21.82 9.95 -4.33
C GLU A 194 -23.27 9.87 -3.85
N ASN A 195 -23.83 8.65 -3.75
CA ASN A 195 -25.21 8.43 -3.33
C ASN A 195 -25.38 8.24 -1.83
N LYS A 196 -24.32 8.34 -1.03
CA LYS A 196 -24.40 8.09 0.41
C LYS A 196 -25.01 9.28 1.13
N THR A 197 -26.03 9.04 1.95
CA THR A 197 -26.59 10.07 2.80
C THR A 197 -25.64 10.43 3.94
N ARG A 198 -25.91 11.55 4.63
CA ARG A 198 -25.10 11.97 5.78
C ARG A 198 -25.15 10.91 6.88
N GLU A 199 -26.32 10.35 7.13
CA GLU A 199 -26.56 9.31 8.13
C GLU A 199 -25.75 8.05 7.83
N GLU A 200 -25.71 7.59 6.57
CA GLU A 200 -24.91 6.43 6.16
C GLU A 200 -23.40 6.69 6.35
N LEU A 201 -22.93 7.90 6.04
CA LEU A 201 -21.52 8.27 6.25
C LEU A 201 -21.16 8.30 7.75
N ASP A 202 -22.07 8.81 8.59
CA ASP A 202 -21.90 8.83 10.03
C ASP A 202 -21.91 7.40 10.62
N GLU A 203 -22.78 6.51 10.12
CA GLU A 203 -22.78 5.09 10.51
C GLU A 203 -21.46 4.38 10.15
N ILE A 204 -20.95 4.59 8.94
CA ILE A 204 -19.64 4.05 8.50
C ILE A 204 -18.53 4.57 9.40
N ASN A 205 -18.54 5.86 9.72
CA ASN A 205 -17.54 6.47 10.60
C ASN A 205 -17.62 5.92 12.03
N ASN A 206 -18.83 5.70 12.56
CA ASN A 206 -19.04 5.13 13.89
C ASN A 206 -18.55 3.69 13.97
N LYS A 207 -18.86 2.85 12.97
CA LYS A 207 -18.33 1.46 12.90
C LYS A 207 -16.80 1.43 12.87
N ARG A 208 -16.18 2.35 12.14
CA ARG A 208 -14.71 2.53 12.12
C ARG A 208 -14.18 2.91 13.51
N ILE A 209 -14.82 3.87 14.19
CA ILE A 209 -14.43 4.31 15.54
C ILE A 209 -14.56 3.16 16.54
N GLU A 210 -15.70 2.47 16.57
CA GLU A 210 -15.96 1.33 17.46
C GLU A 210 -14.90 0.23 17.27
N SER A 211 -14.59 -0.12 16.03
CA SER A 211 -13.53 -1.09 15.71
C SER A 211 -12.16 -0.63 16.24
N CYS A 212 -11.83 0.66 16.08
CA CYS A 212 -10.57 1.21 16.59
C CYS A 212 -10.52 1.24 18.13
N LEU A 213 -11.63 1.58 18.79
CA LEU A 213 -11.73 1.54 20.25
C LEU A 213 -11.56 0.11 20.78
N ASN A 214 -12.21 -0.87 20.15
CA ASN A 214 -12.13 -2.27 20.56
C ASN A 214 -10.71 -2.85 20.41
N ILE A 215 -9.99 -2.48 19.34
CA ILE A 215 -8.66 -3.04 19.04
C ILE A 215 -7.54 -2.26 19.75
N TYR A 216 -7.65 -0.92 19.79
CA TYR A 216 -6.56 -0.03 20.16
C TYR A 216 -6.85 0.87 21.37
N GLY A 217 -8.08 0.87 21.90
CA GLY A 217 -8.50 1.73 23.00
C GLY A 217 -8.62 3.22 22.65
N THR A 218 -8.51 3.58 21.36
CA THR A 218 -8.51 4.96 20.85
C THR A 218 -9.35 5.07 19.59
N GLU A 219 -9.96 6.22 19.33
CA GLU A 219 -10.80 6.44 18.13
C GLU A 219 -10.02 6.31 16.80
N TYR A 220 -8.70 6.56 16.85
CA TYR A 220 -7.81 6.46 15.71
C TYR A 220 -6.60 5.61 16.07
N SER A 221 -6.31 4.58 15.27
CA SER A 221 -5.18 3.66 15.51
C SER A 221 -3.83 4.37 15.71
N GLN A 222 -3.60 5.52 15.05
CA GLN A 222 -2.37 6.30 15.18
C GLN A 222 -2.17 6.95 16.56
N GLN A 223 -3.23 7.06 17.37
CA GLN A 223 -3.15 7.60 18.72
C GLN A 223 -2.63 6.57 19.72
N SER A 224 -2.88 5.28 19.45
CA SER A 224 -2.43 4.15 20.27
C SER A 224 -0.91 4.09 20.35
N GLU A 225 -0.39 3.95 21.56
CA GLU A 225 1.07 3.91 21.78
C GLU A 225 1.69 2.65 21.17
N ASP A 226 0.99 1.51 21.24
CA ASP A 226 1.43 0.26 20.60
C ASP A 226 1.66 0.41 19.10
N VAL A 227 0.81 1.19 18.42
CA VAL A 227 0.94 1.45 16.98
C VAL A 227 2.13 2.37 16.73
N LYS A 228 2.33 3.41 17.55
CA LYS A 228 3.49 4.30 17.44
C LYS A 228 4.80 3.54 17.65
N ASP A 229 4.86 2.66 18.64
CA ASP A 229 6.07 1.88 18.92
C ASP A 229 6.38 0.88 17.80
N LYS A 230 5.36 0.25 17.21
CA LYS A 230 5.55 -0.59 16.01
C LYS A 230 6.09 0.20 14.82
N ILE A 231 5.62 1.43 14.62
CA ILE A 231 6.12 2.33 13.58
C ILE A 231 7.59 2.68 13.84
N LYS A 232 7.94 3.09 15.06
CA LYS A 232 9.33 3.40 15.46
C LYS A 232 10.25 2.19 15.24
N ALA A 233 9.86 1.02 15.74
CA ALA A 233 10.65 -0.22 15.63
C ALA A 233 10.90 -0.63 14.16
N THR A 234 9.87 -0.52 13.32
CA THR A 234 9.99 -0.84 11.88
C THR A 234 10.90 0.16 11.17
N THR A 235 10.76 1.45 11.47
CA THR A 235 11.59 2.50 10.87
C THR A 235 13.05 2.36 11.31
N LEU A 236 13.28 2.04 12.58
CA LEU A 236 14.61 1.78 13.13
C LEU A 236 15.26 0.57 12.46
N LYS A 237 14.51 -0.54 12.30
CA LYS A 237 14.97 -1.74 11.61
C LYS A 237 15.38 -1.46 10.16
N ASN A 238 14.59 -0.68 9.44
CA ASN A 238 14.78 -0.49 8.00
C ASN A 238 15.75 0.66 7.67
N HIS A 239 15.83 1.69 8.51
CA HIS A 239 16.53 2.94 8.19
C HIS A 239 17.45 3.44 9.31
N GLY A 240 17.56 2.75 10.44
CA GLY A 240 18.43 3.13 11.56
C GLY A 240 17.99 4.40 12.31
N VAL A 241 16.77 4.90 12.05
CA VAL A 241 16.21 6.11 12.67
C VAL A 241 14.78 5.86 13.13
N GLU A 242 14.32 6.57 14.17
CA GLU A 242 12.96 6.42 14.68
C GLU A 242 11.88 7.04 13.78
N SER A 243 12.27 8.03 12.96
CA SER A 243 11.37 8.73 12.04
C SER A 243 11.93 8.68 10.62
N SER A 244 11.11 8.24 9.67
CA SER A 244 11.51 8.04 8.27
C SER A 244 12.04 9.32 7.64
N LEU A 245 11.45 10.47 7.96
CA LEU A 245 11.90 11.78 7.46
C LEU A 245 13.22 12.27 8.08
N SER A 246 13.70 11.60 9.12
CA SER A 246 15.02 11.83 9.69
C SER A 246 16.10 10.99 9.00
N SER A 247 15.73 10.00 8.18
CA SER A 247 16.68 9.19 7.43
C SER A 247 17.35 10.04 6.34
N PRO A 248 18.70 10.17 6.34
CA PRO A 248 19.41 10.91 5.30
C PRO A 248 19.14 10.35 3.89
N GLU A 249 19.00 9.03 3.76
CA GLU A 249 18.71 8.36 2.49
C GLU A 249 17.34 8.77 1.93
N ILE A 250 16.31 8.74 2.77
CA ILE A 250 14.94 9.12 2.37
C ILE A 250 14.90 10.60 1.99
N ARG A 251 15.57 11.47 2.77
CA ARG A 251 15.68 12.90 2.47
C ARG A 251 16.38 13.13 1.13
N ALA A 252 17.49 12.45 0.87
CA ALA A 252 18.24 12.57 -0.38
C ALA A 252 17.39 12.16 -1.61
N LYS A 253 16.67 11.03 -1.52
CA LYS A 253 15.74 10.60 -2.59
C LYS A 253 14.61 11.61 -2.82
N GLY A 254 14.10 12.21 -1.74
CA GLY A 254 13.12 13.29 -1.81
C GLY A 254 13.66 14.53 -2.53
N GLU A 255 14.87 14.98 -2.18
CA GLU A 255 15.55 16.11 -2.83
C GLU A 255 15.81 15.82 -4.32
N GLU A 256 16.34 14.65 -4.66
CA GLU A 256 16.61 14.24 -6.04
C GLU A 256 15.33 14.26 -6.90
N THR A 257 14.24 13.70 -6.37
CA THR A 257 12.95 13.70 -7.05
C THR A 257 12.43 15.12 -7.24
N SER A 258 12.61 15.99 -6.23
CA SER A 258 12.20 17.39 -6.31
C SER A 258 12.99 18.15 -7.38
N ILE A 259 14.31 17.97 -7.42
CA ILE A 259 15.18 18.58 -8.43
C ILE A 259 14.78 18.10 -9.83
N LYS A 260 14.59 16.79 -10.02
CA LYS A 260 14.21 16.22 -11.32
C LYS A 260 12.88 16.77 -11.84
N LYS A 261 11.89 16.95 -10.96
CA LYS A 261 10.54 17.40 -11.34
C LYS A 261 10.42 18.92 -11.44
N TYR A 262 11.10 19.66 -10.58
CA TYR A 262 10.83 21.08 -10.34
C TYR A 262 12.06 21.98 -10.44
N GLY A 263 13.25 21.41 -10.66
CA GLY A 263 14.53 22.14 -10.74
C GLY A 263 15.04 22.67 -9.40
N VAL A 264 14.35 22.38 -8.30
CA VAL A 264 14.64 22.91 -6.96
C VAL A 264 14.63 21.79 -5.92
N LYS A 265 15.35 21.98 -4.80
CA LYS A 265 15.46 20.97 -3.73
C LYS A 265 14.18 20.79 -2.93
N ASN A 266 13.47 21.88 -2.69
CA ASN A 266 12.19 21.89 -2.00
C ASN A 266 11.11 22.38 -2.97
N PRO A 267 9.99 21.65 -3.15
CA PRO A 267 8.92 22.08 -4.05
C PRO A 267 8.40 23.50 -3.76
N MET A 268 8.45 23.95 -2.51
CA MET A 268 8.03 25.32 -2.13
C MET A 268 8.96 26.43 -2.63
N GLN A 269 10.14 26.09 -3.15
CA GLN A 269 11.05 27.03 -3.82
C GLN A 269 10.68 27.25 -5.30
N ASN A 270 9.76 26.44 -5.85
CA ASN A 270 9.27 26.60 -7.22
C ASN A 270 8.11 27.61 -7.26
N SER A 271 8.20 28.62 -8.13
CA SER A 271 7.24 29.72 -8.26
C SER A 271 5.82 29.26 -8.62
N GLU A 272 5.67 28.24 -9.46
CA GLU A 272 4.35 27.72 -9.85
C GLU A 272 3.68 26.93 -8.73
N ILE A 273 4.46 26.17 -7.95
CA ILE A 273 3.94 25.40 -6.81
C ILE A 273 3.48 26.36 -5.72
N ILE A 274 4.32 27.34 -5.37
CA ILE A 274 3.96 28.28 -4.30
C ILE A 274 2.78 29.17 -4.69
N GLU A 275 2.63 29.57 -5.96
CA GLU A 275 1.45 30.28 -6.46
C GLU A 275 0.17 29.43 -6.29
N LYS A 276 0.22 28.14 -6.65
CA LYS A 276 -0.89 27.19 -6.42
C LYS A 276 -1.24 27.06 -4.94
N CYS A 277 -0.23 27.00 -4.06
CA CYS A 277 -0.44 26.96 -2.61
C CYS A 277 -1.05 28.27 -2.08
N LYS A 278 -0.55 29.43 -2.52
CA LYS A 278 -1.04 30.76 -2.12
C LYS A 278 -2.52 30.95 -2.46
N LYS A 279 -2.98 30.44 -3.62
CA LYS A 279 -4.36 30.59 -4.10
C LYS A 279 -5.43 30.20 -3.08
N ASN A 280 -5.19 29.13 -2.31
CA ASN A 280 -6.14 28.64 -1.30
C ASN A 280 -5.76 29.04 0.13
N SER A 281 -4.58 29.64 0.32
CA SER A 281 -4.05 29.96 1.66
C SER A 281 -4.42 31.37 2.12
N TYR A 282 -4.64 32.29 1.19
CA TYR A 282 -4.87 33.71 1.51
C TYR A 282 -6.19 34.23 0.95
N LYS A 283 -6.77 35.22 1.64
CA LYS A 283 -7.88 36.00 1.11
C LYS A 283 -7.35 37.00 0.08
N LEU A 284 -7.42 36.61 -1.19
CA LEU A 284 -7.03 37.46 -2.31
C LEU A 284 -8.13 38.49 -2.63
N LYS A 285 -7.72 39.65 -3.12
CA LYS A 285 -8.60 40.73 -3.58
C LYS A 285 -8.44 40.89 -5.08
N ASP A 286 -9.53 41.15 -5.78
CA ASP A 286 -9.47 41.61 -7.17
C ASP A 286 -8.97 43.04 -7.21
N TYR A 287 -7.99 43.29 -8.08
CA TYR A 287 -7.43 44.61 -8.36
C TYR A 287 -7.46 44.85 -9.87
N ARG A 288 -7.99 45.99 -10.28
CA ARG A 288 -8.12 46.37 -11.69
C ARG A 288 -6.94 47.25 -12.09
N LEU A 289 -6.12 46.76 -13.00
CA LEU A 289 -5.00 47.50 -13.59
C LEU A 289 -5.51 48.66 -14.48
N PRO A 290 -4.67 49.68 -14.75
CA PRO A 290 -5.01 50.76 -15.69
C PRO A 290 -5.50 50.28 -17.06
N SER A 291 -4.96 49.17 -17.57
CA SER A 291 -5.37 48.48 -18.81
C SER A 291 -6.78 47.89 -18.75
N GLY A 292 -7.35 47.78 -17.55
CA GLY A 292 -8.62 47.12 -17.29
C GLY A 292 -8.51 45.64 -16.94
N GLN A 293 -7.32 45.04 -17.04
CA GLN A 293 -7.07 43.66 -16.62
C GLN A 293 -7.26 43.51 -15.11
N ILE A 294 -7.89 42.42 -14.67
CA ILE A 294 -8.05 42.09 -13.25
C ILE A 294 -6.94 41.12 -12.83
N ILE A 295 -6.24 41.47 -11.76
CA ILE A 295 -5.26 40.62 -11.08
C ILE A 295 -5.69 40.36 -9.63
N LYS A 296 -5.14 39.30 -9.04
CA LYS A 296 -5.35 38.98 -7.62
C LYS A 296 -4.16 39.50 -6.83
N VAL A 297 -4.44 40.29 -5.79
CA VAL A 297 -3.43 40.84 -4.88
C VAL A 297 -3.77 40.50 -3.43
N GLN A 298 -2.77 40.54 -2.55
CA GLN A 298 -2.91 40.23 -1.13
C GLN A 298 -2.49 41.41 -0.24
N GLY A 299 -2.90 41.37 1.03
CA GLY A 299 -2.46 42.34 2.03
C GLY A 299 -2.72 43.79 1.62
N TYR A 300 -1.65 44.57 1.55
CA TYR A 300 -1.64 46.01 1.22
C TYR A 300 -1.11 46.29 -0.20
N GLU A 301 -0.89 45.26 -1.02
CA GLU A 301 -0.36 45.40 -2.39
C GLU A 301 -1.24 46.30 -3.26
N ASN A 302 -2.57 46.28 -3.08
CA ASN A 302 -3.48 47.17 -3.80
C ASN A 302 -3.15 48.67 -3.55
N LEU A 303 -2.79 49.04 -2.32
CA LEU A 303 -2.44 50.42 -1.99
C LEU A 303 -1.06 50.80 -2.53
N ALA A 304 -0.12 49.86 -2.50
CA ALA A 304 1.20 50.05 -3.10
C ALA A 304 1.08 50.32 -4.60
N LEU A 305 0.28 49.51 -5.30
CA LEU A 305 0.00 49.68 -6.73
C LEU A 305 -0.66 51.03 -7.03
N ASP A 306 -1.68 51.43 -6.25
CA ASP A 306 -2.34 52.74 -6.41
C ASP A 306 -1.36 53.93 -6.27
N MET A 307 -0.32 53.78 -5.45
CA MET A 307 0.73 54.79 -5.29
C MET A 307 1.72 54.74 -6.45
N LEU A 308 2.16 53.55 -6.86
CA LEU A 308 3.13 53.34 -7.93
C LEU A 308 2.60 53.80 -9.30
N PHE A 309 1.32 53.54 -9.61
CA PHE A 309 0.72 53.97 -10.88
C PHE A 309 0.57 55.49 -11.04
N LYS A 310 0.84 56.28 -9.99
CA LYS A 310 0.95 57.75 -10.13
C LYS A 310 2.25 58.20 -10.78
N SER A 311 3.28 57.35 -10.74
CA SER A 311 4.64 57.67 -11.16
C SER A 311 5.16 56.74 -12.26
N TYR A 312 4.59 55.54 -12.40
CA TYR A 312 5.05 54.52 -13.36
C TYR A 312 3.92 54.06 -14.28
N ASN A 313 4.29 53.71 -15.51
CA ASN A 313 3.39 53.09 -16.47
C ASN A 313 3.16 51.61 -16.13
N GLU A 314 2.04 51.04 -16.57
CA GLU A 314 1.70 49.64 -16.27
C GLU A 314 2.74 48.63 -16.76
N ASN A 315 3.26 48.82 -17.98
CA ASN A 315 4.27 47.93 -18.55
C ASN A 315 5.63 48.02 -17.85
N ASP A 316 5.82 48.98 -16.95
CA ASP A 316 7.05 49.14 -16.16
C ASP A 316 6.99 48.36 -14.83
N LEU A 317 5.81 47.86 -14.44
CA LEU A 317 5.60 47.14 -13.19
C LEU A 317 5.36 45.64 -13.45
N LEU A 318 6.23 44.80 -12.92
CA LEU A 318 6.04 43.35 -12.87
C LEU A 318 5.48 42.95 -11.51
N ILE A 319 4.34 42.26 -11.50
CA ILE A 319 3.58 41.93 -10.29
C ILE A 319 3.50 40.41 -10.06
N LYS A 320 3.51 39.60 -11.12
CA LYS A 320 3.43 38.13 -10.99
C LYS A 320 4.82 37.55 -10.71
N ASP A 321 4.88 36.61 -9.77
CA ASP A 321 6.11 35.91 -9.36
C ASP A 321 6.90 35.39 -10.58
N LYS A 322 6.21 34.79 -11.57
CA LYS A 322 6.84 34.25 -12.79
C LYS A 322 7.38 35.32 -13.74
N ASP A 323 6.69 36.44 -13.87
CA ASP A 323 7.12 37.52 -14.77
C ASP A 323 8.36 38.21 -14.20
N ILE A 324 8.39 38.43 -12.89
CA ILE A 324 9.57 38.91 -12.16
C ILE A 324 10.73 37.92 -12.34
N GLU A 325 10.50 36.63 -12.09
CA GLU A 325 11.53 35.59 -12.24
C GLU A 325 12.08 35.51 -13.68
N ASN A 326 11.24 35.64 -14.70
CA ASN A 326 11.69 35.63 -16.09
C ASN A 326 12.54 36.86 -16.45
N HIS A 327 12.33 37.99 -15.76
CA HIS A 327 13.03 39.25 -16.04
C HIS A 327 14.37 39.37 -15.30
N ILE A 328 14.38 39.17 -13.98
CA ILE A 328 15.60 39.32 -13.14
C ILE A 328 16.22 37.99 -12.73
N GLY A 329 15.60 36.87 -13.12
CA GLY A 329 16.03 35.56 -12.70
C GLY A 329 15.67 35.25 -11.25
N GLN A 330 16.54 34.47 -10.64
CA GLN A 330 16.27 33.68 -9.47
C GLN A 330 16.89 34.31 -8.20
N ILE A 331 16.08 34.86 -7.28
CA ILE A 331 16.61 35.47 -6.05
C ILE A 331 16.68 34.44 -4.92
N TRP A 332 17.88 34.26 -4.37
CA TRP A 332 18.18 33.31 -3.29
C TRP A 332 18.76 34.04 -2.09
N TYR A 333 18.37 33.62 -0.89
CA TYR A 333 18.98 34.10 0.36
C TYR A 333 19.21 32.94 1.32
N LYS A 334 20.21 33.08 2.19
CA LYS A 334 20.47 32.11 3.25
C LYS A 334 19.88 32.61 4.56
N ASP A 335 19.20 31.75 5.31
CA ASP A 335 18.78 32.06 6.67
C ASP A 335 19.96 32.01 7.65
N ILE A 336 19.70 32.37 8.91
CA ILE A 336 20.69 32.38 9.99
C ILE A 336 21.32 31.00 10.28
N ASN A 337 20.66 29.91 9.88
CA ASN A 337 21.11 28.53 10.05
C ASN A 337 21.80 27.99 8.78
N GLY A 338 22.00 28.83 7.76
CA GLY A 338 22.59 28.45 6.47
C GLY A 338 21.63 27.77 5.49
N GLY A 339 20.34 27.68 5.82
CA GLY A 339 19.30 27.15 4.94
C GLY A 339 19.10 28.04 3.72
N ASN A 340 19.02 27.45 2.53
CA ASN A 340 18.83 28.20 1.29
C ASN A 340 17.34 28.40 0.98
N HIS A 341 16.93 29.65 0.78
CA HIS A 341 15.53 30.03 0.60
C HIS A 341 15.32 30.81 -0.69
N ARG A 342 14.15 30.61 -1.26
CA ARG A 342 13.69 31.35 -2.43
C ARG A 342 13.00 32.64 -2.00
N TYR A 343 13.42 33.78 -2.54
CA TYR A 343 12.67 35.02 -2.40
C TYR A 343 11.84 35.29 -3.66
N LEU A 344 10.56 35.55 -3.45
CA LEU A 344 9.61 35.98 -4.47
C LEU A 344 9.13 37.38 -4.07
N PRO A 345 9.58 38.43 -4.77
CA PRO A 345 9.23 39.81 -4.49
C PRO A 345 7.75 40.13 -4.75
N ASP A 346 7.22 41.14 -4.06
CA ASP A 346 5.83 41.57 -4.27
C ASP A 346 5.66 42.35 -5.59
N ILE A 347 6.54 43.32 -5.89
CA ILE A 347 6.51 44.11 -7.14
C ILE A 347 7.95 44.43 -7.59
N TYR A 348 8.19 44.44 -8.90
CA TYR A 348 9.45 44.91 -9.51
C TYR A 348 9.22 46.01 -10.54
N ILE A 349 10.02 47.08 -10.47
CA ILE A 349 10.00 48.22 -11.38
C ILE A 349 11.17 48.10 -12.35
N ILE A 350 10.87 47.95 -13.64
CA ILE A 350 11.86 47.68 -14.68
C ILE A 350 12.80 48.87 -14.87
N SER A 351 12.25 50.07 -15.06
CA SER A 351 13.01 51.29 -15.36
C SER A 351 14.06 51.67 -14.32
N GLU A 352 13.85 51.27 -13.07
CA GLU A 352 14.74 51.60 -11.96
C GLU A 352 15.60 50.43 -11.45
N ASN A 353 15.41 49.23 -12.01
CA ASN A 353 15.97 48.00 -11.47
C ASN A 353 15.69 47.88 -9.95
N LYS A 354 14.41 48.04 -9.57
CA LYS A 354 14.00 48.26 -8.17
C LYS A 354 12.92 47.28 -7.73
N ILE A 355 13.14 46.65 -6.58
CA ILE A 355 12.18 45.80 -5.88
C ILE A 355 11.38 46.64 -4.88
N ILE A 356 10.07 46.44 -4.86
CA ILE A 356 9.17 46.96 -3.84
C ILE A 356 8.61 45.78 -3.04
N GLU A 357 8.92 45.74 -1.74
CA GLU A 357 8.37 44.76 -0.81
C GLU A 357 7.30 45.44 0.05
N VAL A 358 6.06 44.97 -0.07
CA VAL A 358 4.88 45.52 0.61
C VAL A 358 4.63 44.76 1.89
N LYS A 359 4.59 45.46 3.03
CA LYS A 359 4.36 44.84 4.34
C LYS A 359 3.42 45.65 5.20
N SER A 360 2.76 44.95 6.13
CA SER A 360 2.13 45.61 7.27
C SER A 360 3.16 45.85 8.37
N THR A 361 2.91 46.85 9.22
CA THR A 361 3.76 47.09 10.42
C THR A 361 3.98 45.82 11.23
N TRP A 362 2.91 45.04 11.45
CA TRP A 362 2.96 43.77 12.18
C TRP A 362 3.84 42.72 11.48
N THR A 363 3.72 42.55 10.16
CA THR A 363 4.50 41.54 9.43
C THR A 363 5.98 41.93 9.39
N TYR A 364 6.25 43.22 9.21
CA TYR A 364 7.60 43.76 9.21
C TYR A 364 8.32 43.51 10.54
N GLN A 365 7.67 43.83 11.67
CA GLN A 365 8.22 43.56 13.01
C GLN A 365 8.44 42.07 13.26
N LYS A 366 7.45 41.22 12.92
CA LYS A 366 7.51 39.78 13.20
C LYS A 366 8.58 39.05 12.40
N LYS A 367 8.89 39.50 11.17
CA LYS A 367 9.78 38.80 10.23
C LYS A 367 11.06 39.57 9.90
N LYS A 368 11.43 40.54 10.75
CA LYS A 368 12.52 41.50 10.49
C LYS A 368 13.79 40.84 9.98
N ASP A 369 14.28 39.80 10.65
CA ASP A 369 15.56 39.16 10.31
C ASP A 369 15.56 38.59 8.89
N SER A 370 14.48 37.88 8.53
CA SER A 370 14.33 37.29 7.19
C SER A 370 14.14 38.34 6.08
N ILE A 371 13.53 39.48 6.42
CA ILE A 371 13.23 40.53 5.45
C ILE A 371 14.50 41.30 5.06
N PHE A 372 15.37 41.59 6.02
CA PHE A 372 16.65 42.23 5.73
C PHE A 372 17.60 41.31 4.94
N LEU A 373 17.57 40.00 5.18
CA LEU A 373 18.34 39.04 4.38
C LEU A 373 17.91 39.03 2.90
N LYS A 374 16.61 39.16 2.63
CA LYS A 374 16.08 39.30 1.26
C LYS A 374 16.54 40.61 0.62
N GLN A 375 16.42 41.72 1.34
CA GLN A 375 16.90 43.03 0.88
C GLN A 375 18.39 42.97 0.52
N GLN A 376 19.23 42.43 1.42
CA GLN A 376 20.65 42.32 1.18
C GLN A 376 20.97 41.44 -0.03
N SER A 377 20.23 40.34 -0.22
CA SER A 377 20.38 39.51 -1.43
C SER A 377 20.09 40.30 -2.70
N CYS A 378 19.03 41.12 -2.72
CA CYS A 378 18.69 41.94 -3.88
C CYS A 378 19.75 43.01 -4.16
N ILE A 379 20.25 43.67 -3.10
CA ILE A 379 21.32 44.67 -3.21
C ILE A 379 22.60 44.03 -3.76
N ASN A 380 22.95 42.83 -3.30
CA ASN A 380 24.11 42.09 -3.79
C ASN A 380 23.97 41.70 -5.28
N MET A 381 22.74 41.54 -5.78
CA MET A 381 22.44 41.35 -7.20
C MET A 381 22.43 42.68 -7.99
N GLY A 382 22.75 43.82 -7.35
CA GLY A 382 22.80 45.14 -8.00
C GLY A 382 21.44 45.81 -8.14
N MET A 383 20.39 45.32 -7.47
CA MET A 383 19.05 45.89 -7.52
C MET A 383 18.82 46.90 -6.39
N LYS A 384 18.04 47.94 -6.67
CA LYS A 384 17.49 48.80 -5.63
C LYS A 384 16.38 48.05 -4.89
N PHE A 385 16.18 48.38 -3.63
CA PHE A 385 15.18 47.71 -2.79
C PHE A 385 14.50 48.71 -1.87
N GLU A 386 13.17 48.70 -1.85
CA GLU A 386 12.36 49.61 -1.05
C GLU A 386 11.26 48.86 -0.30
N PHE A 387 11.02 49.24 0.96
CA PHE A 387 9.92 48.73 1.75
C PHE A 387 8.74 49.71 1.72
N MET A 388 7.57 49.25 1.30
CA MET A 388 6.32 49.99 1.48
C MET A 388 5.56 49.41 2.67
N ILE A 389 5.66 50.10 3.81
CA ILE A 389 5.09 49.63 5.08
C ILE A 389 3.82 50.38 5.42
N PHE A 390 2.71 49.65 5.46
CA PHE A 390 1.39 50.18 5.77
C PHE A 390 0.96 49.88 7.21
N ASN A 391 0.38 50.88 7.86
CA ASN A 391 -0.24 50.71 9.16
C ASN A 391 -1.69 50.18 9.04
N ARG A 392 -2.34 49.91 10.19
CA ARG A 392 -3.75 49.44 10.23
C ARG A 392 -4.76 50.47 9.71
N LYS A 393 -4.38 51.74 9.61
CA LYS A 393 -5.17 52.84 9.06
C LYS A 393 -4.94 53.02 7.54
N TYR A 394 -4.27 52.07 6.89
CA TYR A 394 -3.99 52.08 5.45
C TYR A 394 -3.09 53.24 5.01
N THR A 395 -2.29 53.79 5.92
CA THR A 395 -1.31 54.86 5.62
C THR A 395 0.08 54.26 5.45
N LEU A 396 0.80 54.69 4.42
CA LEU A 396 2.22 54.39 4.24
C LEU A 396 3.03 55.15 5.31
N LEU A 397 3.92 54.45 6.01
CA LEU A 397 4.80 55.04 7.01
C LEU A 397 5.99 55.75 6.35
N ALA A 398 6.39 56.89 6.92
CA ALA A 398 7.61 57.58 6.54
C ALA A 398 8.86 56.79 6.99
N GLU A 399 10.00 56.97 6.32
CA GLU A 399 11.24 56.23 6.61
C GLU A 399 11.68 56.35 8.09
N GLN A 400 11.47 57.52 8.69
CA GLN A 400 11.77 57.78 10.12
C GLN A 400 10.87 56.96 11.05
N GLU A 401 9.59 56.82 10.72
CA GLU A 401 8.64 56.00 11.48
C GLU A 401 8.96 54.51 11.33
N VAL A 402 9.42 54.09 10.14
CA VAL A 402 9.88 52.72 9.91
C VAL A 402 11.12 52.40 10.76
N LYS A 403 12.08 53.33 10.87
CA LYS A 403 13.27 53.17 11.71
C LYS A 403 12.90 52.97 13.19
N LEU A 404 11.84 53.63 13.67
CA LEU A 404 11.33 53.44 15.04
C LEU A 404 10.68 52.07 15.28
N LEU A 405 10.31 51.32 14.23
CA LEU A 405 9.78 49.96 14.37
C LEU A 405 10.89 48.90 14.53
N VAL A 406 12.15 49.28 14.30
CA VAL A 406 13.33 48.39 14.34
C VAL A 406 14.05 48.44 15.69
N ILE A 407 13.84 49.53 16.46
CA ILE A 407 14.23 49.68 17.87
C ILE A 407 13.26 48.87 18.73
#